data_AF-A0A098SFB5-F1
#
_entry.id   AF-A0A098SFB5-F1
#
_cell.length_a   1.000
_cell.length_b   1.000
_cell.length_c   1.000
_cell.angle_alpha   90.00
_cell.angle_beta   90.00
_cell.angle_gamma   90.00
#
_symmetry.space_group_name_H-M   'P 1'
#
loop_
_entity.id
_entity.type
_entity.pdbx_description
1 polymer ?
#
loop_
_entity_poly.entity_id
_entity_poly.type
_entity_poly.pdbx_seq_one_letter_code
_entity_poly.pdbx_strand_id
1 'polypeptide(L)'
;MKKIKCAYSLWSLLLFILIAPNQMMGQAFVSPSNKWYIDDCYVAPLQMTTICDTKSYWFEDTVTIDSTVYYELRTNDPEPVFEVGAFYREEGGVVFMKMDDNSEEFAIYDFNLEVGDLFLIDDSNNSIELEVLSIDSVTLSSGERRKRLEMADAISPHRTTYWIEGVGSALSPMNPVYTFFVTI
;
A
#
# COMPACT_ATOMS: atom_id res chain seq x y z
N MET A 1 -6.15 -58.62 49.78
CA MET A 1 -5.25 -57.46 49.66
C MET A 1 -4.75 -57.36 48.22
N LYS A 2 -4.98 -56.19 47.60
CA LYS A 2 -4.51 -55.59 46.33
C LYS A 2 -4.09 -56.48 45.14
N LYS A 3 -4.92 -56.40 44.09
CA LYS A 3 -4.57 -56.58 42.66
C LYS A 3 -3.77 -55.37 42.17
N ILE A 4 -2.78 -55.57 41.29
CA ILE A 4 -2.39 -54.57 40.28
C ILE A 4 -2.12 -55.29 38.96
N LYS A 5 -3.01 -55.07 37.99
CA LYS A 5 -2.76 -55.29 36.56
C LYS A 5 -2.22 -53.96 36.02
N CYS A 6 -1.06 -53.96 35.37
CA CYS A 6 -0.65 -52.83 34.52
C CYS A 6 -1.13 -53.11 33.10
N ALA A 7 -2.10 -52.31 32.65
CA ALA A 7 -2.59 -52.29 31.28
C ALA A 7 -2.80 -50.82 30.89
N TYR A 8 -1.94 -50.29 30.02
CA TYR A 8 -2.12 -49.11 29.15
C TYR A 8 -1.03 -49.28 28.07
N SER A 9 -1.27 -49.59 26.79
CA SER A 9 -2.09 -48.93 25.76
C SER A 9 -1.87 -47.42 25.73
N LEU A 10 -1.69 -46.86 24.52
CA LEU A 10 -1.45 -45.45 24.17
C LEU A 10 0.03 -45.07 23.94
N TRP A 11 0.57 -45.51 22.81
CA TRP A 11 1.53 -44.72 22.04
C TRP A 11 0.83 -44.25 20.76
N SER A 12 -0.28 -43.53 20.93
CA SER A 12 -0.81 -42.67 19.87
C SER A 12 0.10 -41.45 19.83
N LEU A 13 1.02 -41.45 18.87
CA LEU A 13 1.86 -40.32 18.50
C LEU A 13 0.90 -39.20 18.02
N LEU A 14 0.41 -38.39 18.95
CA LEU A 14 -0.43 -37.23 18.66
C LEU A 14 0.51 -36.14 18.15
N LEU A 15 0.77 -36.18 16.84
CA LEU A 15 1.42 -35.13 16.08
C LEU A 15 0.46 -33.92 16.16
N PHE A 16 0.65 -33.05 17.14
CA PHE A 16 0.09 -31.70 17.11
C PHE A 16 0.77 -30.97 15.96
N ILE A 17 0.22 -31.13 14.75
CA ILE A 17 0.44 -30.18 13.68
C ILE A 17 -0.23 -28.90 14.17
N LEU A 18 0.58 -28.02 14.77
CA LEU A 18 0.24 -26.61 14.92
C LEU A 18 0.04 -26.10 13.49
N ILE A 19 -1.20 -26.15 13.03
CA ILE A 19 -1.66 -25.31 11.94
C ILE A 19 -1.68 -23.92 12.56
N ALA A 20 -0.52 -23.28 12.62
CA ALA A 20 -0.50 -21.84 12.62
C ALA A 20 -1.31 -21.46 11.38
N PRO A 21 -2.37 -20.64 11.47
CA PRO A 21 -2.87 -20.00 10.29
C PRO A 21 -1.65 -19.25 9.75
N ASN A 22 -1.08 -19.75 8.66
CA ASN A 22 -0.31 -18.92 7.78
C ASN A 22 -1.32 -17.85 7.37
N GLN A 23 -1.32 -16.73 8.08
CA GLN A 23 -1.73 -15.52 7.44
C GLN A 23 -0.71 -15.39 6.33
N MET A 24 -1.11 -15.81 5.12
CA MET A 24 -0.54 -15.27 3.91
C MET A 24 -0.83 -13.77 4.01
N MET A 25 -0.01 -13.06 4.78
CA MET A 25 0.10 -11.64 4.62
C MET A 25 0.65 -11.52 3.21
N GLY A 26 -0.23 -11.15 2.27
CA GLY A 26 0.25 -10.52 1.05
C GLY A 26 1.21 -9.40 1.46
N GLN A 27 2.19 -9.11 0.61
CA GLN A 27 3.09 -7.98 0.78
C GLN A 27 2.26 -6.75 1.19
N ALA A 28 2.54 -6.22 2.38
CA ALA A 28 2.02 -4.92 2.81
C ALA A 28 2.54 -3.86 1.84
N PHE A 29 1.79 -2.78 1.64
CA PHE A 29 2.27 -1.61 0.91
C PHE A 29 3.47 -1.02 1.65
N VAL A 30 3.37 -0.79 2.97
CA VAL A 30 4.51 -0.30 3.75
C VAL A 30 5.40 -1.46 4.18
N SER A 31 6.41 -1.75 3.36
CA SER A 31 7.36 -2.83 3.61
C SER A 31 8.77 -2.53 3.06
N PRO A 32 9.85 -2.84 3.80
CA PRO A 32 11.22 -2.70 3.30
C PRO A 32 11.57 -3.58 2.09
N SER A 33 10.75 -4.60 1.80
CA SER A 33 10.92 -5.41 0.59
C SER A 33 10.38 -4.74 -0.68
N ASN A 34 9.67 -3.62 -0.53
CA ASN A 34 9.01 -2.95 -1.63
C ASN A 34 9.88 -1.84 -2.18
N LYS A 35 9.86 -1.72 -3.50
CA LYS A 35 10.50 -0.63 -4.22
C LYS A 35 9.64 -0.25 -5.42
N TRP A 36 9.33 1.04 -5.53
CA TRP A 36 8.60 1.60 -6.67
C TRP A 36 9.58 2.24 -7.62
N TYR A 37 9.29 2.12 -8.91
CA TYR A 37 9.99 2.82 -9.99
C TYR A 37 8.94 3.62 -10.74
N ILE A 38 9.10 4.94 -10.77
CA ILE A 38 8.13 5.89 -11.33
C ILE A 38 8.85 6.65 -12.44
N ASP A 39 8.32 6.56 -13.65
CA ASP A 39 8.83 7.33 -14.79
C ASP A 39 8.25 8.74 -14.75
N ASP A 40 9.11 9.72 -14.60
CA ASP A 40 8.78 11.14 -14.71
C ASP A 40 9.20 11.63 -16.10
N CYS A 41 8.21 11.97 -16.93
CA CYS A 41 8.40 12.38 -18.30
C CYS A 41 7.92 13.82 -18.49
N TYR A 42 8.79 14.67 -19.04
CA TYR A 42 8.40 16.03 -19.43
C TYR A 42 8.69 16.27 -20.92
N VAL A 43 7.85 17.10 -21.54
CA VAL A 43 8.05 17.55 -22.92
C VAL A 43 8.97 18.77 -22.89
N ALA A 44 10.17 18.65 -23.46
CA ALA A 44 11.09 19.77 -23.64
C ALA A 44 10.61 20.62 -24.83
N PRO A 45 9.92 21.77 -24.63
CA PRO A 45 9.17 22.44 -25.70
C PRO A 45 10.08 22.94 -26.83
N LEU A 46 11.31 23.29 -26.49
CA LEU A 46 12.32 23.79 -27.43
C LEU A 46 13.00 22.69 -28.24
N GLN A 47 12.92 21.45 -27.79
CA GLN A 47 13.61 20.31 -28.41
C GLN A 47 12.63 19.35 -29.10
N MET A 48 11.30 19.56 -28.94
CA MET A 48 10.24 18.68 -29.41
C MET A 48 10.49 17.20 -29.04
N THR A 49 11.14 16.96 -27.90
CA THR A 49 11.46 15.63 -27.40
C THR A 49 10.87 15.46 -26.01
N THR A 50 10.43 14.25 -25.71
CA THR A 50 10.09 13.84 -24.35
C THR A 50 11.37 13.33 -23.69
N ILE A 51 11.65 13.84 -22.50
CA ILE A 51 12.74 13.35 -21.65
C ILE A 51 12.09 12.67 -20.47
N CYS A 52 12.48 11.42 -20.20
CA CYS A 52 11.98 10.65 -19.07
C CYS A 52 13.15 10.28 -18.15
N ASP A 53 12.92 10.36 -16.85
CA ASP A 53 13.81 9.85 -15.81
C ASP A 53 13.05 8.90 -14.89
N THR A 54 13.67 7.79 -14.49
CA THR A 54 13.04 6.81 -13.60
C THR A 54 13.48 7.08 -12.17
N LYS A 55 12.53 7.50 -11.34
CA LYS A 55 12.70 7.72 -9.91
C LYS A 55 12.36 6.45 -9.16
N SER A 56 12.99 6.24 -8.02
CA SER A 56 12.77 5.07 -7.20
C SER A 56 12.52 5.43 -5.76
N TYR A 57 11.55 4.75 -5.16
CA TYR A 57 11.08 4.98 -3.80
C TYR A 57 11.10 3.65 -3.03
N TRP A 58 11.52 3.66 -1.77
CA TRP A 58 11.56 2.45 -0.92
C TRP A 58 11.49 2.80 0.56
N PHE A 59 11.17 1.82 1.39
CA PHE A 59 11.18 1.93 2.86
C PHE A 59 12.44 1.29 3.44
N GLU A 60 13.02 1.89 4.46
CA GLU A 60 14.25 1.35 5.09
C GLU A 60 14.18 1.45 6.61
N ASP A 61 14.49 2.62 7.16
CA ASP A 61 14.54 2.85 8.60
C ASP A 61 13.15 3.04 9.18
N THR A 62 13.01 2.68 10.46
CA THR A 62 11.82 3.01 11.25
C THR A 62 12.11 4.13 12.23
N VAL A 63 11.16 5.04 12.38
CA VAL A 63 11.16 6.10 13.39
C VAL A 63 9.93 5.97 14.28
N THR A 64 10.04 6.38 15.54
CA THR A 64 8.89 6.49 16.45
C THR A 64 8.54 7.96 16.64
N ILE A 65 7.34 8.34 16.22
CA ILE A 65 6.78 9.68 16.35
C ILE A 65 5.51 9.55 17.20
N ASP A 66 5.43 10.25 18.32
CA ASP A 66 4.28 10.23 19.24
C ASP A 66 3.81 8.82 19.66
N SER A 67 4.75 7.91 19.88
CA SER A 67 4.52 6.49 20.22
C SER A 67 4.02 5.61 19.08
N THR A 68 3.92 6.14 17.87
CA THR A 68 3.58 5.38 16.66
C THR A 68 4.84 5.14 15.83
N VAL A 69 5.00 3.91 15.35
CA VAL A 69 6.14 3.51 14.51
C VAL A 69 5.79 3.72 13.05
N TYR A 70 6.67 4.42 12.34
CA TYR A 70 6.59 4.66 10.90
C TYR A 70 7.85 4.16 10.22
N TYR A 71 7.74 3.85 8.93
CA TYR A 71 8.89 3.71 8.03
C TYR A 71 9.17 5.05 7.35
N GLU A 72 10.46 5.39 7.24
CA GLU A 72 10.94 6.50 6.43
C GLU A 72 10.90 6.14 4.94
N LEU A 73 10.31 7.02 4.13
CA LEU A 73 10.40 6.93 2.68
C LEU A 73 11.75 7.45 2.22
N ARG A 74 12.47 6.62 1.45
CA ARG A 74 13.71 6.98 0.78
C ARG A 74 13.45 7.13 -0.71
N THR A 75 14.16 8.05 -1.35
CA THR A 75 14.10 8.27 -2.79
C THR A 75 15.47 8.67 -3.35
N ASN A 76 15.72 8.37 -4.63
CA ASN A 76 16.83 8.97 -5.38
C ASN A 76 16.44 10.26 -6.11
N ASP A 77 15.22 10.74 -5.91
CA ASP A 77 14.70 11.97 -6.50
C ASP A 77 14.88 13.15 -5.54
N PRO A 78 15.79 14.10 -5.81
CA PRO A 78 16.01 15.24 -4.92
C PRO A 78 14.88 16.27 -4.98
N GLU A 79 14.08 16.29 -6.05
CA GLU A 79 13.04 17.29 -6.32
C GLU A 79 11.82 16.62 -6.98
N PRO A 80 11.01 15.87 -6.22
CA PRO A 80 9.86 15.17 -6.79
C PRO A 80 8.85 16.16 -7.36
N VAL A 81 8.30 15.83 -8.53
CA VAL A 81 7.29 16.66 -9.24
C VAL A 81 6.04 16.90 -8.40
N PHE A 82 5.68 15.93 -7.58
CA PHE A 82 4.57 16.01 -6.63
C PHE A 82 5.06 15.75 -5.21
N GLU A 83 4.37 16.33 -4.24
CA GLU A 83 4.71 16.13 -2.84
C GLU A 83 4.47 14.68 -2.43
N VAL A 84 5.49 14.05 -1.85
CA VAL A 84 5.42 12.72 -1.25
C VAL A 84 5.63 12.83 0.24
N GLY A 85 5.06 11.91 1.01
CA GLY A 85 5.26 11.87 2.45
C GLY A 85 6.69 11.50 2.82
N ALA A 86 7.11 11.90 4.03
CA ALA A 86 8.36 11.43 4.62
C ALA A 86 8.18 10.11 5.38
N PHE A 87 7.01 9.88 5.97
CA PHE A 87 6.77 8.75 6.85
C PHE A 87 5.48 8.02 6.52
N TYR A 88 5.53 6.69 6.53
CA TYR A 88 4.41 5.83 6.19
C TYR A 88 4.26 4.72 7.22
N ARG A 89 3.02 4.33 7.47
CA ARG A 89 2.70 3.11 8.22
C ARG A 89 1.49 2.43 7.61
N GLU A 90 1.36 1.15 7.86
CA GLU A 90 0.20 0.37 7.47
C GLU A 90 -0.34 -0.38 8.67
N GLU A 91 -1.64 -0.27 8.90
CA GLU A 91 -2.32 -0.94 10.00
C GLU A 91 -3.71 -1.36 9.56
N GLY A 92 -4.03 -2.64 9.73
CA GLY A 92 -5.35 -3.17 9.42
C GLY A 92 -5.77 -3.00 7.95
N GLY A 93 -4.83 -2.94 7.01
CA GLY A 93 -5.12 -2.73 5.57
C GLY A 93 -5.30 -1.26 5.17
N VAL A 94 -5.09 -0.32 6.10
CA VAL A 94 -5.09 1.13 5.84
C VAL A 94 -3.66 1.63 5.84
N VAL A 95 -3.30 2.42 4.83
CA VAL A 95 -1.99 3.07 4.71
C VAL A 95 -2.12 4.52 5.12
N PHE A 96 -1.30 4.92 6.08
CA PHE A 96 -1.21 6.29 6.59
C PHE A 96 0.09 6.93 6.17
N MET A 97 0.06 8.24 5.97
CA MET A 97 1.18 9.06 5.55
C MET A 97 1.30 10.31 6.44
N LYS A 98 2.53 10.74 6.69
CA LYS A 98 2.89 12.06 7.24
C LYS A 98 3.86 12.75 6.29
N MET A 99 3.67 14.04 6.08
CA MET A 99 4.56 14.88 5.28
C MET A 99 5.90 15.13 5.98
N ASP A 100 5.86 15.34 7.30
CA ASP A 100 7.04 15.47 8.17
C ASP A 100 6.70 15.06 9.62
N ASP A 101 7.68 15.17 10.53
CA ASP A 101 7.51 14.76 11.94
C ASP A 101 6.37 15.53 12.65
N ASN A 102 6.12 16.78 12.25
CA ASN A 102 5.15 17.69 12.86
C ASN A 102 3.80 17.74 12.13
N SER A 103 3.69 17.17 10.92
CA SER A 103 2.43 17.15 10.18
C SER A 103 1.46 16.13 10.78
N GLU A 104 0.15 16.41 10.74
CA GLU A 104 -0.86 15.38 11.06
C GLU A 104 -0.74 14.18 10.11
N GLU A 105 -1.12 13.00 10.59
CA GLU A 105 -1.23 11.82 9.73
C GLU A 105 -2.58 11.80 9.00
N PHE A 106 -2.59 11.26 7.79
CA PHE A 106 -3.82 11.01 7.05
C PHE A 106 -3.75 9.70 6.27
N ALA A 107 -4.92 9.12 6.01
CA ALA A 107 -5.04 7.88 5.26
C ALA A 107 -4.93 8.16 3.76
N ILE A 108 -4.08 7.41 3.06
CA ILE A 108 -3.91 7.49 1.60
C ILE A 108 -4.46 6.27 0.87
N TYR A 109 -4.59 5.14 1.55
CA TYR A 109 -5.27 3.94 1.04
C TYR A 109 -6.06 3.27 2.15
N ASP A 110 -7.20 2.70 1.79
CA ASP A 110 -7.89 1.69 2.60
C ASP A 110 -8.24 0.51 1.68
N PHE A 111 -7.57 -0.62 1.86
CA PHE A 111 -7.80 -1.81 1.05
C PHE A 111 -9.01 -2.62 1.53
N ASN A 112 -9.66 -2.23 2.63
CA ASN A 112 -10.86 -2.89 3.16
C ASN A 112 -12.15 -2.41 2.50
N LEU A 113 -12.11 -1.31 1.74
CA LEU A 113 -13.29 -0.74 1.09
C LEU A 113 -14.04 -1.77 0.22
N GLU A 114 -15.36 -1.62 0.20
CA GLU A 114 -16.32 -2.40 -0.59
C GLU A 114 -16.86 -1.56 -1.77
N VAL A 115 -17.49 -2.21 -2.74
CA VAL A 115 -18.07 -1.54 -3.91
C VAL A 115 -19.15 -0.55 -3.47
N GLY A 116 -19.05 0.69 -3.95
CA GLY A 116 -19.93 1.81 -3.60
C GLY A 116 -19.48 2.63 -2.39
N ASP A 117 -18.41 2.23 -1.70
CA ASP A 117 -17.83 3.04 -0.63
C ASP A 117 -17.14 4.29 -1.19
N LEU A 118 -17.20 5.37 -0.41
CA LEU A 118 -16.48 6.61 -0.64
C LEU A 118 -15.26 6.68 0.29
N PHE A 119 -14.14 7.18 -0.24
CA PHE A 119 -12.91 7.37 0.50
C PHE A 119 -12.32 8.75 0.22
N LEU A 120 -12.18 9.56 1.27
CA LEU A 120 -11.60 10.89 1.20
C LEU A 120 -10.12 10.81 1.58
N ILE A 121 -9.25 11.17 0.63
CA ILE A 121 -7.86 11.50 0.92
C ILE A 121 -7.82 13.00 1.15
N ASP A 122 -7.53 13.42 2.38
CA ASP A 122 -7.48 14.82 2.79
C ASP A 122 -6.06 15.17 3.21
N ASP A 123 -5.24 15.61 2.26
CA ASP A 123 -4.06 16.38 2.58
C ASP A 123 -4.50 17.83 2.83
N SER A 124 -3.94 18.44 3.86
CA SER A 124 -4.18 19.84 4.26
C SER A 124 -4.21 20.86 3.09
N ASN A 125 -3.51 20.57 1.99
CA ASN A 125 -3.46 21.40 0.79
C ASN A 125 -4.32 20.92 -0.38
N ASN A 126 -4.59 19.61 -0.47
CA ASN A 126 -5.31 18.99 -1.58
C ASN A 126 -6.15 17.81 -1.08
N SER A 127 -7.40 17.73 -1.53
CA SER A 127 -8.23 16.57 -1.22
C SER A 127 -8.86 15.97 -2.47
N ILE A 128 -9.07 14.66 -2.41
CA ILE A 128 -9.81 13.92 -3.42
C ILE A 128 -10.73 12.91 -2.74
N GLU A 129 -11.99 12.88 -3.18
CA GLU A 129 -12.95 11.85 -2.81
C GLU A 129 -13.06 10.83 -3.93
N LEU A 130 -12.89 9.57 -3.59
CA LEU A 130 -12.90 8.45 -4.52
C LEU A 130 -14.04 7.49 -4.21
N GLU A 131 -14.72 6.99 -5.23
CA GLU A 131 -15.72 5.93 -5.12
C GLU A 131 -15.14 4.60 -5.62
N VAL A 132 -15.41 3.50 -4.91
CA VAL A 132 -15.07 2.15 -5.37
C VAL A 132 -16.11 1.69 -6.39
N LEU A 133 -15.73 1.62 -7.67
CA LEU A 133 -16.62 1.16 -8.74
C LEU A 133 -16.70 -0.36 -8.83
N SER A 134 -15.57 -1.03 -8.66
CA SER A 134 -15.48 -2.48 -8.82
C SER A 134 -14.32 -3.05 -8.01
N ILE A 135 -14.43 -4.32 -7.63
CA ILE A 135 -13.39 -5.07 -6.94
C ILE A 135 -13.16 -6.37 -7.69
N ASP A 136 -11.92 -6.60 -8.09
CA ASP A 136 -11.49 -7.85 -8.68
C ASP A 136 -10.12 -8.29 -8.14
N SER A 137 -9.39 -9.09 -8.93
CA SER A 137 -8.03 -9.46 -8.60
C SER A 137 -7.12 -9.37 -9.81
N VAL A 138 -5.88 -8.94 -9.58
CA VAL A 138 -4.80 -8.97 -10.57
C VAL A 138 -3.74 -10.00 -10.19
N THR A 139 -3.08 -10.59 -11.17
CA THR A 139 -1.89 -11.45 -10.95
C THR A 139 -0.64 -10.63 -11.24
N LEU A 140 0.21 -10.48 -10.24
CA LEU A 140 1.49 -9.78 -10.35
C LEU A 140 2.49 -10.60 -11.17
N SER A 141 3.57 -9.98 -11.63
CA SER A 141 4.67 -10.67 -12.33
C SER A 141 5.36 -11.74 -11.48
N SER A 142 5.28 -11.62 -10.15
CA SER A 142 5.71 -12.64 -9.20
C SER A 142 4.81 -13.90 -9.19
N GLY A 143 3.64 -13.84 -9.83
CA GLY A 143 2.61 -14.88 -9.80
C GLY A 143 1.62 -14.76 -8.64
N GLU A 144 1.84 -13.81 -7.72
CA GLU A 144 0.92 -13.55 -6.62
C GLU A 144 -0.37 -12.90 -7.09
N ARG A 145 -1.50 -13.29 -6.50
CA ARG A 145 -2.82 -12.72 -6.81
C ARG A 145 -3.21 -11.72 -5.74
N ARG A 146 -3.56 -10.49 -6.13
CA ARG A 146 -3.89 -9.38 -5.23
C ARG A 146 -5.28 -8.81 -5.47
N LYS A 147 -5.94 -8.33 -4.41
CA LYS A 147 -7.16 -7.53 -4.52
C LYS A 147 -6.85 -6.26 -5.32
N ARG A 148 -7.72 -5.90 -6.24
CA ARG A 148 -7.64 -4.64 -6.98
C ARG A 148 -8.98 -3.93 -6.91
N LEU A 149 -8.94 -2.65 -6.59
CA LEU A 149 -10.09 -1.77 -6.54
C LEU A 149 -10.00 -0.84 -7.75
N GLU A 150 -11.09 -0.73 -8.51
CA GLU A 150 -11.28 0.33 -9.48
C GLU A 150 -11.88 1.52 -8.75
N MET A 151 -11.14 2.63 -8.73
CA MET A 151 -11.52 3.86 -8.05
C MET A 151 -11.90 4.91 -9.08
N ALA A 152 -12.94 5.68 -8.83
CA ALA A 152 -13.31 6.84 -9.64
C ALA A 152 -13.27 8.11 -8.81
N ASP A 153 -12.93 9.22 -9.45
CA ASP A 153 -13.16 10.54 -8.87
C ASP A 153 -14.66 10.76 -8.65
N ALA A 154 -15.09 10.94 -7.40
CA ALA A 154 -16.50 11.11 -7.04
C ALA A 154 -17.14 12.34 -7.72
N ILE A 155 -16.36 13.39 -8.02
CA ILE A 155 -16.85 14.58 -8.74
C ILE A 155 -16.71 14.48 -10.26
N SER A 156 -15.90 13.54 -10.78
CA SER A 156 -15.73 13.29 -12.21
C SER A 156 -15.60 11.78 -12.49
N PRO A 157 -16.71 11.01 -12.45
CA PRO A 157 -16.68 9.54 -12.42
C PRO A 157 -16.09 8.86 -13.66
N HIS A 158 -15.84 9.63 -14.73
CA HIS A 158 -15.18 9.18 -15.96
C HIS A 158 -13.65 9.11 -15.82
N ARG A 159 -13.08 9.70 -14.76
CA ARG A 159 -11.67 9.55 -14.41
C ARG A 159 -11.54 8.40 -13.41
N THR A 160 -10.93 7.31 -13.86
CA THR A 160 -10.72 6.12 -13.03
C THR A 160 -9.24 5.79 -12.86
N THR A 161 -8.92 5.11 -11.75
CA THR A 161 -7.61 4.54 -11.47
C THR A 161 -7.77 3.15 -10.87
N TYR A 162 -6.67 2.43 -10.72
CA TYR A 162 -6.63 1.16 -10.01
C TYR A 162 -5.75 1.25 -8.77
N TRP A 163 -6.28 0.76 -7.66
CA TRP A 163 -5.53 0.51 -6.44
C TRP A 163 -5.32 -0.98 -6.28
N ILE A 164 -4.08 -1.41 -6.09
CA ILE A 164 -3.72 -2.81 -5.93
C ILE A 164 -3.19 -3.01 -4.52
N GLU A 165 -3.76 -3.96 -3.80
CA GLU A 165 -3.39 -4.30 -2.43
C GLU A 165 -1.89 -4.65 -2.34
N GLY A 166 -1.17 -3.92 -1.50
CA GLY A 166 0.29 -4.05 -1.34
C GLY A 166 1.14 -3.26 -2.33
N VAL A 167 0.52 -2.58 -3.31
CA VAL A 167 1.22 -1.83 -4.37
C VAL A 167 0.78 -0.36 -4.42
N GLY A 168 -0.49 -0.06 -4.10
CA GLY A 168 -1.07 1.28 -4.14
C GLY A 168 -1.68 1.63 -5.49
N SER A 169 -1.80 2.93 -5.77
CA SER A 169 -2.27 3.47 -7.06
C SER A 169 -1.32 3.11 -8.20
N ALA A 170 -1.87 2.74 -9.35
CA ALA A 170 -1.10 2.47 -10.56
C ALA A 170 -0.43 3.71 -11.17
N LEU A 171 -0.85 4.92 -10.78
CA LEU A 171 -0.36 6.19 -11.34
C LEU A 171 0.51 6.97 -10.35
N SER A 172 0.07 7.08 -9.09
CA SER A 172 0.79 7.83 -8.06
C SER A 172 0.80 7.04 -6.75
N PRO A 173 1.62 5.98 -6.64
CA PRO A 173 1.56 5.06 -5.50
C PRO A 173 1.95 5.74 -4.19
N MET A 174 2.89 6.69 -4.20
CA MET A 174 3.40 7.32 -2.98
C MET A 174 2.46 8.40 -2.43
N ASN A 175 1.69 9.06 -3.30
CA ASN A 175 0.66 10.01 -2.89
C ASN A 175 -0.50 10.02 -3.90
N PRO A 176 -1.58 9.25 -3.64
CA PRO A 176 -2.66 9.05 -4.60
C PRO A 176 -3.54 10.30 -4.81
N VAL A 177 -3.41 11.36 -4.01
CA VAL A 177 -4.10 12.64 -4.22
C VAL A 177 -3.81 13.21 -5.61
N TYR A 178 -2.61 12.94 -6.14
CA TYR A 178 -2.15 13.43 -7.44
C TYR A 178 -2.50 12.50 -8.62
N THR A 179 -3.22 11.39 -8.38
CA THR A 179 -3.56 10.38 -9.40
C THR A 179 -4.14 10.96 -10.68
N PHE A 180 -4.98 12.00 -10.60
CA PHE A 180 -5.62 12.62 -11.77
C PHE A 180 -5.00 13.96 -12.20
N PHE A 181 -3.87 14.32 -11.62
CA PHE A 181 -3.09 15.51 -12.01
C PHE A 181 -2.01 15.16 -13.06
N VAL A 182 -1.70 13.87 -13.21
CA VAL A 182 -0.80 13.37 -14.25
C VAL A 182 -1.55 13.31 -15.58
N THR A 183 -1.50 14.38 -16.36
CA THR A 183 -1.82 14.31 -17.80
C THR A 183 -0.62 13.71 -18.54
N ILE A 184 -0.76 12.48 -19.00
CA ILE A 184 0.15 11.85 -19.97
C ILE A 184 -0.15 12.40 -21.37
#